data_AF-A0A7S2WVA6-F1
#
_entry.id   AF-A0A7S2WVA6-F1
#
_cell.length_a   1.000
_cell.length_b   1.000
_cell.length_c   1.000
_cell.angle_alpha   90.00
_cell.angle_beta   90.00
_cell.angle_gamma   90.00
#
_symmetry.space_group_name_H-M   'P 1'
#
loop_
_entity.id
_entity.type
_entity.pdbx_description
1 polymer ?
#
loop_
_entity_poly.entity_id
_entity_poly.type
_entity_poly.pdbx_seq_one_letter_code
_entity_poly.pdbx_strand_id
1 'polypeptide(L)'
;AIHALYSGQGVQQSEANAFLMRFSESDEAWQTAIQLISRAQGGDNLEDQTAYIASSVLHSKVCKNWKQLALEQRAELGSSVMQMLTAVAQGQLRVGRVVVSRLSLVLAAVSMRSDEGMTVLVTHALGISSLQTPVAVSVALDMLKDVPDEIENGDLSRQRKMELKDELTRHLENVLQLC
;
A
#
# COMPACT_ATOMS: atom_id res chain seq x y z
N ALA A 1 21.23 -6.20 4.33
CA ALA A 1 20.21 -6.72 5.27
C ALA A 1 19.22 -7.65 4.58
N ILE A 2 18.47 -7.20 3.56
CA ILE A 2 17.42 -8.01 2.91
C ILE A 2 17.95 -9.30 2.29
N HIS A 3 19.06 -9.23 1.54
CA HIS A 3 19.73 -10.44 1.05
C HIS A 3 20.06 -11.42 2.19
N ALA A 4 20.68 -10.94 3.28
CA ALA A 4 21.01 -11.76 4.44
C ALA A 4 19.78 -12.32 5.20
N LEU A 5 18.61 -11.70 5.10
CA LEU A 5 17.37 -12.23 5.65
C LEU A 5 16.90 -13.47 4.90
N TYR A 6 17.02 -13.46 3.56
CA TYR A 6 16.54 -14.54 2.70
C TYR A 6 17.59 -15.62 2.40
N SER A 7 18.88 -15.28 2.39
CA SER A 7 19.98 -16.22 2.05
C SER A 7 20.98 -16.46 3.18
N GLY A 8 20.94 -15.68 4.27
CA GLY A 8 21.79 -15.88 5.43
C GLY A 8 21.37 -17.06 6.31
N GLN A 9 22.27 -17.53 7.17
CA GLN A 9 21.99 -18.59 8.14
C GLN A 9 22.37 -18.16 9.57
N GLY A 10 21.59 -18.64 10.54
CA GLY A 10 21.88 -18.47 11.97
C GLY A 10 21.99 -17.00 12.39
N VAL A 11 23.17 -16.63 12.89
CA VAL A 11 23.44 -15.30 13.46
C VAL A 11 23.20 -14.18 12.43
N GLN A 12 23.63 -14.38 11.18
CA GLN A 12 23.53 -13.36 10.14
C GLN A 12 22.07 -13.04 9.78
N GLN A 13 21.19 -14.05 9.77
CA GLN A 13 19.76 -13.86 9.53
C GLN A 13 19.09 -13.16 10.71
N SER A 14 19.46 -13.55 11.94
CA SER A 14 18.95 -12.94 13.18
C SER A 14 19.30 -11.46 13.27
N GLU A 15 20.57 -11.11 13.00
CA GLU A 15 21.04 -9.72 12.98
C GLU A 15 20.34 -8.90 11.88
N ALA A 16 20.16 -9.48 10.69
CA ALA A 16 19.44 -8.82 9.60
C ALA A 16 17.97 -8.54 9.98
N ASN A 17 17.29 -9.50 10.62
CA ASN A 17 15.91 -9.32 11.09
C ASN A 17 15.82 -8.24 12.17
N ALA A 18 16.72 -8.28 13.16
CA ALA A 18 16.78 -7.27 14.23
C ALA A 18 17.02 -5.86 13.68
N PHE A 19 17.91 -5.72 12.68
CA PHE A 19 18.12 -4.46 11.99
C PHE A 19 16.85 -3.99 11.26
N LEU A 20 16.20 -4.86 10.47
CA LEU A 20 15.00 -4.49 9.71
C LEU A 20 13.82 -4.10 10.61
N MET A 21 13.64 -4.77 11.75
CA MET A 21 12.65 -4.38 12.74
C MET A 21 12.93 -2.98 13.30
N ARG A 22 14.15 -2.72 13.77
CA ARG A 22 14.54 -1.39 14.28
C ARG A 22 14.40 -0.30 13.23
N PHE A 23 14.82 -0.60 12.00
CA PHE A 23 14.69 0.32 10.88
C PHE A 23 13.22 0.63 10.60
N SER A 24 12.32 -0.37 10.62
CA SER A 24 10.89 -0.16 10.34
C SER A 24 10.19 0.79 11.32
N GLU A 25 10.75 0.96 12.51
CA GLU A 25 10.24 1.83 13.57
C GLU A 25 10.75 3.28 13.48
N SER A 26 11.81 3.53 12.68
CA SER A 26 12.38 4.88 12.55
C SER A 26 11.44 5.86 11.83
N ASP A 27 11.70 7.16 11.98
CA ASP A 27 10.88 8.21 11.39
C ASP A 27 11.10 8.35 9.88
N GLU A 28 12.29 8.02 9.40
CA GLU A 28 12.71 8.07 7.99
C GLU A 28 12.36 6.79 7.21
N ALA A 29 11.92 5.75 7.92
CA ALA A 29 11.70 4.41 7.37
C ALA A 29 10.70 4.42 6.19
N TRP A 30 9.63 5.20 6.31
CA TRP A 30 8.59 5.28 5.30
C TRP A 30 9.04 6.03 4.04
N GLN A 31 9.81 7.12 4.19
CA GLN A 31 10.37 7.85 3.04
C GLN A 31 11.36 6.98 2.27
N THR A 32 12.22 6.26 3.01
CA THR A 32 13.15 5.32 2.41
C THR A 32 12.41 4.18 1.70
N ALA A 33 11.33 3.67 2.29
CA ALA A 33 10.50 2.64 1.65
C ALA A 33 9.89 3.13 0.33
N ILE A 34 9.37 4.37 0.28
CA ILE A 34 8.87 4.97 -0.98
C ILE A 34 9.98 5.01 -2.04
N GLN A 35 11.19 5.46 -1.68
CA GLN A 35 12.31 5.54 -2.61
C GLN A 35 12.74 4.15 -3.13
N LEU A 36 12.76 3.15 -2.25
CA LEU A 36 13.12 1.77 -2.62
C LEU A 36 12.12 1.18 -3.63
N ILE A 37 10.82 1.36 -3.38
CA ILE A 37 9.78 0.83 -4.27
C ILE A 37 9.78 1.58 -5.61
N SER A 38 9.89 2.92 -5.58
CA SER A 38 9.86 3.75 -6.80
C SER A 38 11.03 3.50 -7.74
N ARG A 39 12.14 2.93 -7.25
CA ARG A 39 13.32 2.58 -8.04
C ARG A 39 13.31 1.15 -8.57
N ALA A 40 12.39 0.29 -8.11
CA ALA A 40 12.32 -1.09 -8.54
C ALA A 40 12.07 -1.16 -10.05
N GLN A 41 12.89 -1.94 -10.76
CA GLN A 41 12.73 -2.15 -12.20
C GLN A 41 12.21 -3.55 -12.52
N GLY A 42 12.10 -4.40 -11.50
CA GLY A 42 11.64 -5.77 -11.62
C GLY A 42 12.68 -6.63 -12.34
N GLY A 43 12.46 -7.94 -12.34
CA GLY A 43 13.33 -8.89 -13.05
C GLY A 43 14.51 -9.44 -12.23
N ASP A 44 14.76 -8.91 -11.03
CA ASP A 44 15.59 -9.56 -10.00
C ASP A 44 14.74 -9.89 -8.77
N ASN A 45 14.87 -11.13 -8.28
CA ASN A 45 14.22 -11.60 -7.06
C ASN A 45 14.55 -10.72 -5.85
N LEU A 46 15.78 -10.17 -5.78
CA LEU A 46 16.18 -9.31 -4.67
C LEU A 46 15.46 -7.95 -4.70
N GLU A 47 15.20 -7.39 -5.88
CA GLU A 47 14.44 -6.15 -6.03
C GLU A 47 12.99 -6.33 -5.60
N ASP A 48 12.34 -7.42 -6.02
CA ASP A 48 10.97 -7.73 -5.62
C ASP A 48 10.86 -8.00 -4.11
N GLN A 49 11.81 -8.73 -3.52
CA GLN A 49 11.90 -8.92 -2.07
C GLN A 49 12.09 -7.59 -1.33
N THR A 50 12.91 -6.70 -1.88
CA THR A 50 13.15 -5.37 -1.32
C THR A 50 11.90 -4.51 -1.35
N ALA A 51 11.22 -4.47 -2.50
CA ALA A 51 9.96 -3.75 -2.66
C ALA A 51 8.84 -4.34 -1.76
N TYR A 52 8.82 -5.65 -1.56
CA TYR A 52 7.88 -6.29 -0.64
C TYR A 52 8.12 -5.91 0.83
N ILE A 53 9.37 -5.91 1.29
CA ILE A 53 9.70 -5.47 2.64
C ILE A 53 9.39 -3.98 2.80
N ALA A 54 9.77 -3.15 1.84
CA ALA A 54 9.49 -1.72 1.86
C ALA A 54 7.99 -1.43 1.93
N SER A 55 7.16 -2.10 1.13
CA SER A 55 5.70 -1.94 1.19
C SER A 55 5.11 -2.45 2.51
N SER A 56 5.71 -3.46 3.14
CA SER A 56 5.33 -3.91 4.49
C SER A 56 5.68 -2.90 5.57
N VAL A 57 6.82 -2.19 5.44
CA VAL A 57 7.19 -1.07 6.32
C VAL A 57 6.16 0.06 6.21
N LEU A 58 5.76 0.44 5.00
CA LEU A 58 4.70 1.45 4.78
C LEU A 58 3.40 1.03 5.46
N HIS A 59 2.96 -0.21 5.26
CA HIS A 59 1.74 -0.72 5.86
C HIS A 59 1.80 -0.66 7.39
N SER A 60 2.91 -1.09 7.99
CA SER A 60 3.12 -1.01 9.43
C SER A 60 3.09 0.44 9.92
N LYS A 61 3.73 1.39 9.21
CA LYS A 61 3.74 2.81 9.58
C LYS A 61 2.33 3.40 9.58
N VAL A 62 1.51 3.08 8.57
CA VAL A 62 0.11 3.53 8.49
C VAL A 62 -0.76 2.87 9.56
N CYS A 63 -0.58 1.58 9.83
CA CYS A 63 -1.43 0.90 10.81
C CYS A 63 -1.09 1.27 12.26
N LYS A 64 0.20 1.43 12.59
CA LYS A 64 0.67 1.61 13.98
C LYS A 64 1.04 3.05 14.34
N ASN A 65 1.54 3.82 13.38
CA ASN A 65 2.18 5.12 13.64
C ASN A 65 1.51 6.28 12.90
N TRP A 66 0.31 6.09 12.35
CA TRP A 66 -0.40 7.13 11.56
C TRP A 66 -0.50 8.47 12.28
N LYS A 67 -0.89 8.43 13.57
CA LYS A 67 -1.09 9.64 14.38
C LYS A 67 0.22 10.39 14.68
N GLN A 68 1.37 9.73 14.56
CA GLN A 68 2.70 10.34 14.76
C GLN A 68 3.18 11.10 13.52
N LEU A 69 2.66 10.78 12.33
CA LEU A 69 2.96 11.52 11.11
C LEU A 69 2.27 12.88 11.15
N ALA A 70 2.96 13.92 10.68
CA ALA A 70 2.37 15.23 10.40
C ALA A 70 1.30 15.13 9.29
N LEU A 71 0.38 16.08 9.22
CA LEU A 71 -0.70 16.06 8.23
C LEU A 71 -0.15 16.04 6.80
N GLU A 72 0.89 16.82 6.54
CA GLU A 72 1.58 16.92 5.25
C GLU A 72 2.21 15.58 4.87
N GLN A 73 2.83 14.89 5.83
CA GLN A 73 3.45 13.57 5.62
C GLN A 73 2.40 12.48 5.34
N ARG A 74 1.22 12.57 5.98
CA ARG A 74 0.09 11.67 5.71
C ARG A 74 -0.41 11.82 4.28
N ALA A 75 -0.58 13.06 3.84
CA ALA A 75 -0.99 13.38 2.48
C ALA A 75 0.06 12.94 1.45
N GLU A 76 1.34 13.21 1.72
CA GLU A 76 2.47 12.78 0.90
C GLU A 76 2.48 11.25 0.75
N LEU A 77 2.42 10.50 1.85
CA LEU A 77 2.42 9.04 1.84
C LEU A 77 1.29 8.47 0.98
N GLY A 78 0.05 8.96 1.18
CA GLY A 78 -1.10 8.54 0.37
C GLY A 78 -0.90 8.83 -1.12
N SER A 79 -0.45 10.05 -1.45
CA SER A 79 -0.20 10.47 -2.83
C SER A 79 0.90 9.66 -3.50
N SER A 80 1.99 9.34 -2.80
CA SER A 80 3.08 8.51 -3.32
C SER A 80 2.62 7.10 -3.62
N VAL A 81 1.81 6.50 -2.74
CA VAL A 81 1.26 5.14 -2.97
C VAL A 81 0.33 5.12 -4.18
N MET A 82 -0.55 6.13 -4.30
CA MET A 82 -1.40 6.28 -5.49
C MET A 82 -0.58 6.42 -6.78
N GLN A 83 0.47 7.25 -6.76
CA GLN A 83 1.38 7.42 -7.92
C GLN A 83 2.10 6.12 -8.28
N MET A 84 2.57 5.34 -7.29
CA MET A 84 3.19 4.04 -7.55
C MET A 84 2.21 3.06 -8.21
N LEU A 85 0.97 2.97 -7.72
CA LEU A 85 -0.06 2.11 -8.34
C LEU A 85 -0.43 2.57 -9.76
N THR A 86 -0.50 3.88 -10.01
CA THR A 86 -0.69 4.43 -11.36
C THR A 86 0.49 4.09 -12.27
N ALA A 87 1.73 4.22 -11.78
CA ALA A 87 2.92 3.88 -12.54
C ALA A 87 2.96 2.37 -12.88
N VAL A 88 2.49 1.49 -11.98
CA VAL A 88 2.31 0.06 -12.27
C VAL A 88 1.26 -0.14 -13.36
N ALA A 89 0.10 0.49 -13.24
CA ALA A 89 -0.98 0.39 -14.24
C ALA A 89 -0.55 0.86 -15.64
N GLN A 90 0.34 1.85 -15.71
CA GLN A 90 0.92 2.38 -16.94
C GLN A 90 2.15 1.60 -17.43
N GLY A 91 2.62 0.60 -16.68
CA GLY A 91 3.82 -0.19 -17.01
C GLY A 91 5.15 0.56 -16.83
N GLN A 92 5.14 1.72 -16.16
CA GLN A 92 6.32 2.52 -15.83
C GLN A 92 7.06 1.99 -14.60
N LEU A 93 6.33 1.42 -13.65
CA LEU A 93 6.89 0.75 -12.47
C LEU A 93 6.64 -0.75 -12.58
N ARG A 94 7.69 -1.56 -12.50
CA ARG A 94 7.62 -3.01 -12.63
C ARG A 94 7.93 -3.67 -11.30
N VAL A 95 6.89 -4.14 -10.63
CA VAL A 95 6.99 -4.86 -9.36
C VAL A 95 6.12 -6.11 -9.40
N GLY A 96 6.50 -7.13 -8.64
CA GLY A 96 5.70 -8.35 -8.52
C GLY A 96 4.28 -8.11 -7.97
N ARG A 97 3.35 -9.01 -8.32
CA ARG A 97 1.92 -8.93 -7.91
C ARG A 97 1.73 -8.82 -6.39
N VAL A 98 2.60 -9.45 -5.61
CA VAL A 98 2.55 -9.40 -4.14
C VAL A 98 2.83 -7.98 -3.63
N VAL A 99 3.72 -7.24 -4.29
CA VAL A 99 4.01 -5.83 -3.97
C VAL A 99 2.81 -4.95 -4.32
N VAL A 100 2.18 -5.17 -5.48
CA VAL A 100 0.95 -4.44 -5.88
C VAL A 100 -0.14 -4.63 -4.84
N SER A 101 -0.44 -5.88 -4.44
CA SER A 101 -1.44 -6.15 -3.41
C SER A 101 -1.07 -5.52 -2.06
N ARG A 102 0.21 -5.48 -1.70
CA ARG A 102 0.65 -4.82 -0.46
C ARG A 102 0.48 -3.30 -0.54
N LEU A 103 0.80 -2.67 -1.67
CA LEU A 103 0.56 -1.24 -1.90
C LEU A 103 -0.93 -0.89 -1.86
N SER A 104 -1.79 -1.75 -2.43
CA SER A 104 -3.24 -1.61 -2.32
C SER A 104 -3.72 -1.63 -0.87
N LEU A 105 -3.20 -2.54 -0.04
CA LEU A 105 -3.49 -2.57 1.40
C LEU A 105 -3.00 -1.31 2.12
N VAL A 106 -1.81 -0.79 1.77
CA VAL A 106 -1.33 0.49 2.31
C VAL A 106 -2.32 1.61 1.98
N LEU A 107 -2.78 1.69 0.73
CA LEU A 107 -3.72 2.72 0.30
C LEU A 107 -5.08 2.57 1.02
N ALA A 108 -5.61 1.36 1.14
CA ALA A 108 -6.83 1.10 1.91
C ALA A 108 -6.68 1.58 3.37
N ALA A 109 -5.57 1.24 4.02
CA ALA A 109 -5.28 1.65 5.39
C ALA A 109 -5.17 3.18 5.54
N VAL A 110 -4.58 3.88 4.55
CA VAL A 110 -4.52 5.35 4.51
C VAL A 110 -5.92 5.94 4.37
N SER A 111 -6.69 5.44 3.41
CA SER A 111 -8.01 5.94 3.06
C SER A 111 -9.00 5.76 4.21
N MET A 112 -8.91 4.67 4.97
CA MET A 112 -9.73 4.45 6.16
C MET A 112 -9.48 5.47 7.29
N ARG A 113 -8.26 6.02 7.34
CA ARG A 113 -7.79 6.94 8.39
C ARG A 113 -7.74 8.41 7.95
N SER A 114 -8.14 8.69 6.72
CA SER A 114 -8.19 10.03 6.12
C SER A 114 -9.64 10.45 5.88
N ASP A 115 -9.92 11.74 5.98
CA ASP A 115 -11.24 12.27 5.66
C ASP A 115 -11.50 12.11 4.15
N GLU A 116 -12.70 11.66 3.79
CA GLU A 116 -13.11 11.33 2.40
C GLU A 116 -12.22 10.30 1.69
N GLY A 117 -11.39 9.56 2.42
CA GLY A 117 -10.38 8.69 1.84
C GLY A 117 -10.96 7.56 0.98
N MET A 118 -12.15 7.02 1.30
CA MET A 118 -12.77 6.00 0.42
C MET A 118 -13.19 6.58 -0.91
N THR A 119 -13.71 7.81 -0.91
CA THR A 119 -14.07 8.49 -2.17
C THR A 119 -12.84 8.69 -3.04
N VAL A 120 -11.71 9.11 -2.45
CA VAL A 120 -10.43 9.24 -3.17
C VAL A 120 -9.96 7.89 -3.71
N LEU A 121 -10.00 6.83 -2.90
CA LEU A 121 -9.58 5.48 -3.30
C LEU A 121 -10.41 4.95 -4.48
N VAL A 122 -11.74 5.05 -4.40
CA VAL A 122 -12.63 4.55 -5.47
C VAL A 122 -12.47 5.38 -6.73
N THR A 123 -12.41 6.71 -6.62
CA THR A 123 -12.19 7.60 -7.77
C THR A 123 -10.86 7.29 -8.46
N HIS A 124 -9.81 7.03 -7.69
CA HIS A 124 -8.51 6.65 -8.24
C HIS A 124 -8.54 5.29 -8.94
N ALA A 125 -9.22 4.29 -8.35
CA ALA A 125 -9.39 2.98 -8.96
C ALA A 125 -10.14 3.06 -10.31
N LEU A 126 -11.20 3.85 -10.38
CA LEU A 126 -11.96 4.12 -11.61
C LEU A 126 -11.11 4.86 -12.65
N GLY A 127 -10.30 5.83 -12.22
CA GLY A 127 -9.38 6.55 -13.11
C GLY A 127 -8.26 5.66 -13.66
N ILE A 128 -7.79 4.68 -12.88
CA ILE A 128 -6.85 3.67 -13.36
C ILE A 128 -7.53 2.73 -14.36
N SER A 129 -8.72 2.22 -14.05
CA SER A 129 -9.41 1.27 -14.93
C SER A 129 -9.81 1.86 -16.29
N SER A 130 -9.99 3.18 -16.38
CA SER A 130 -10.27 3.87 -17.64
C SER A 130 -9.12 3.78 -18.66
N LEU A 131 -7.92 3.33 -18.26
CA LEU A 131 -6.84 2.99 -19.18
C LEU A 131 -7.15 1.76 -20.05
N GLN A 132 -8.17 0.97 -19.70
CA GLN A 132 -8.66 -0.20 -20.45
C GLN A 132 -7.58 -1.25 -20.78
N THR A 133 -6.51 -1.31 -19.98
CA THR A 133 -5.51 -2.37 -20.08
C THR A 133 -5.79 -3.46 -19.04
N PRO A 134 -5.46 -4.74 -19.32
CA PRO A 134 -5.64 -5.81 -18.34
C PRO A 134 -4.88 -5.56 -17.02
N VAL A 135 -3.70 -4.94 -17.10
CA VAL A 135 -2.89 -4.57 -15.94
C VAL A 135 -3.60 -3.49 -15.11
N ALA A 136 -4.10 -2.44 -15.75
CA ALA A 136 -4.79 -1.36 -15.06
C ALA A 136 -6.07 -1.83 -14.37
N VAL A 137 -6.89 -2.65 -15.04
CA VAL A 137 -8.09 -3.24 -14.42
C VAL A 137 -7.70 -4.14 -13.24
N SER A 138 -6.65 -4.97 -13.38
CA SER A 138 -6.17 -5.79 -12.27
C SER A 138 -5.73 -4.96 -11.07
N VAL A 139 -5.00 -3.85 -11.29
CA VAL A 139 -4.57 -2.93 -10.22
C VAL A 139 -5.77 -2.29 -9.55
N ALA A 140 -6.75 -1.81 -10.33
CA ALA A 140 -7.97 -1.20 -9.80
C ALA A 140 -8.78 -2.18 -8.94
N LEU A 141 -8.91 -3.44 -9.38
CA LEU A 141 -9.57 -4.48 -8.58
C LEU A 141 -8.78 -4.82 -7.32
N ASP A 142 -7.45 -4.93 -7.40
CA ASP A 142 -6.59 -5.17 -6.24
C ASP A 142 -6.69 -4.03 -5.21
N MET A 143 -6.93 -2.78 -5.63
CA MET A 143 -7.17 -1.65 -4.71
C MET A 143 -8.49 -1.77 -3.94
N LEU A 144 -9.52 -2.35 -4.55
CA LEU A 144 -10.88 -2.37 -4.01
C LEU A 144 -11.20 -3.65 -3.24
N LYS A 145 -10.61 -4.79 -3.63
CA LYS A 145 -11.00 -6.12 -3.13
C LYS A 145 -10.82 -6.28 -1.62
N ASP A 146 -9.77 -5.69 -1.05
CA ASP A 146 -9.39 -5.92 0.35
C ASP A 146 -10.02 -4.86 1.29
N VAL A 147 -10.66 -3.82 0.74
CA VAL A 147 -11.25 -2.72 1.53
C VAL A 147 -12.35 -3.20 2.50
N PRO A 148 -13.31 -4.06 2.10
CA PRO A 148 -14.35 -4.52 3.02
C PRO A 148 -13.77 -5.30 4.22
N ASP A 149 -12.84 -6.21 3.95
CA ASP A 149 -12.16 -7.01 4.98
C ASP A 149 -11.36 -6.12 5.92
N GLU A 150 -10.70 -5.09 5.40
CA GLU A 150 -9.91 -4.16 6.21
C GLU A 150 -10.81 -3.26 7.07
N ILE A 151 -11.98 -2.83 6.58
CA ILE A 151 -12.96 -2.10 7.39
C ILE A 151 -13.48 -2.98 8.54
N GLU A 152 -13.74 -4.25 8.28
CA GLU A 152 -14.26 -5.18 9.27
C GLU A 152 -13.21 -5.52 10.35
N ASN A 153 -11.98 -5.85 9.93
CA ASN A 153 -10.91 -6.30 10.82
C ASN A 153 -10.06 -5.15 11.39
N GLY A 154 -10.14 -3.96 10.81
CA GLY A 154 -9.31 -2.82 11.19
C GLY A 154 -9.56 -2.35 12.62
N ASP A 155 -8.49 -1.86 13.26
CA ASP A 155 -8.53 -1.23 14.58
C ASP A 155 -9.07 0.21 14.48
N LEU A 156 -10.37 0.29 14.20
CA LEU A 156 -11.14 1.54 14.08
C LEU A 156 -12.33 1.53 15.03
N SER A 157 -12.75 2.73 15.44
CA SER A 157 -13.99 2.88 16.22
C SER A 157 -15.20 2.38 15.42
N ARG A 158 -16.23 1.89 16.13
CA ARG A 158 -17.48 1.43 15.49
C ARG A 158 -18.12 2.53 14.64
N GLN A 159 -18.09 3.78 15.10
CA GLN A 159 -18.61 4.92 14.37
C GLN A 159 -17.87 5.10 13.04
N ARG A 160 -16.53 5.09 13.05
CA ARG A 160 -15.73 5.24 11.84
C ARG A 160 -15.99 4.10 10.84
N LYS A 161 -16.17 2.87 11.32
CA LYS A 161 -16.55 1.74 10.46
C LYS A 161 -17.91 1.95 9.79
N MET A 162 -18.88 2.56 10.47
CA MET A 162 -20.18 2.90 9.87
C MET A 162 -20.04 3.98 8.79
N GLU A 163 -19.31 5.06 9.08
CA GLU A 163 -19.04 6.13 8.11
C GLU A 163 -18.37 5.60 6.84
N LEU A 164 -17.38 4.72 6.97
CA LEU A 164 -16.68 4.10 5.85
C LEU A 164 -17.59 3.17 5.04
N LYS A 165 -18.51 2.45 5.69
CA LYS A 165 -19.52 1.64 5.00
C LYS A 165 -20.48 2.51 4.22
N ASP A 166 -20.94 3.62 4.79
CA ASP A 166 -21.82 4.57 4.12
C ASP A 166 -21.11 5.27 2.94
N GLU A 167 -19.81 5.59 3.08
CA GLU A 167 -18.97 6.06 1.97
C GLU A 167 -18.88 5.01 0.85
N LEU A 168 -18.60 3.75 1.18
CA LEU A 168 -18.47 2.68 0.19
C LEU A 168 -19.80 2.38 -0.52
N THR A 169 -20.91 2.36 0.21
CA THR A 169 -22.25 2.14 -0.35
C THR A 169 -22.63 3.21 -1.37
N ARG A 170 -22.23 4.48 -1.14
CA ARG A 170 -22.44 5.56 -2.12
C ARG A 170 -21.73 5.34 -3.45
N HIS A 171 -20.65 4.57 -3.45
CA HIS A 171 -19.86 4.28 -4.64
C HIS A 171 -20.08 2.87 -5.19
N LEU A 172 -21.00 2.10 -4.60
CA LEU A 172 -21.23 0.69 -4.96
C LEU A 172 -21.57 0.51 -6.45
N GLU A 173 -22.40 1.39 -7.01
CA GLU A 173 -22.77 1.34 -8.44
C GLU A 173 -21.54 1.51 -9.34
N ASN A 174 -20.62 2.41 -8.98
CA ASN A 174 -19.40 2.64 -9.74
C ASN A 174 -18.44 1.44 -9.64
N VAL A 175 -18.33 0.83 -8.46
CA VAL A 175 -17.50 -0.36 -8.26
C VAL A 175 -18.06 -1.54 -9.05
N LEU A 176 -19.39 -1.73 -9.08
CA LEU A 176 -20.03 -2.80 -9.84
C LEU A 176 -19.82 -2.67 -11.36
N GLN A 177 -19.59 -1.47 -11.88
CA GLN A 177 -19.26 -1.29 -13.31
C GLN A 177 -17.87 -1.81 -13.68
N LEU A 178 -16.99 -2.10 -12.72
CA LEU A 178 -15.65 -2.66 -12.94
C LEU A 178 -15.60 -4.19 -12.98
N CYS A 179 -16.66 -4.85 -12.49
CA CYS A 179 -16.77 -6.31 -12.39
C CYS A 179 -17.61 -6.89 -13.53
#